data_AF-A0AAN8U1L6-F1
#
_entry.id   AF-A0AAN8U1L6-F1
#
_cell.length_a   1.000
_cell.length_b   1.000
_cell.length_c   1.000
_cell.angle_alpha   90.00
_cell.angle_beta   90.00
_cell.angle_gamma   90.00
#
_symmetry.space_group_name_H-M   'P 1'
#
loop_
_entity.id
_entity.type
_entity.pdbx_description
1 polymer ?
#
loop_
_entity_poly.entity_id
_entity_poly.type
_entity_poly.pdbx_seq_one_letter_code
_entity_poly.pdbx_strand_id
1 'polypeptide(L)'
;MPLEISTTKSILINNFFAIHREINRLDFQILPLNTSISSINDPFIMQIDAISNSLHQLGTLVSSLDEPVSAIVSDFILASSLSQIANNINIPIYNISTTSTKFYSTVAYLPVLLSEDPDAFKYCSGNLEIPGIGSVPKSSIPRSWLDDSPSNYVLKDYLLPNARALPQVTGVFLNTFDWFEPETIASLDDGRVTSSLPLVFPVDHVGNYNPRRRQSVFMVR
;
A
#
# COMPACT_ATOMS: atom_id res chain seq x y z
N MET A 1 10.25 -18.10 -23.89
CA MET A 1 9.59 -18.26 -22.58
C MET A 1 9.09 -16.95 -21.90
N PRO A 2 8.62 -15.90 -22.62
CA PRO A 2 7.83 -14.81 -21.98
C PRO A 2 6.31 -14.85 -22.24
N LEU A 3 5.83 -15.61 -23.24
CA LEU A 3 4.40 -15.57 -23.61
C LEU A 3 3.47 -16.29 -22.62
N GLU A 4 3.90 -17.39 -21.99
CA GLU A 4 2.98 -18.24 -21.20
C GLU A 4 2.52 -17.61 -19.87
N ILE A 5 3.34 -16.77 -19.25
CA ILE A 5 3.01 -16.13 -17.96
C ILE A 5 1.93 -15.04 -18.15
N SER A 6 1.97 -14.33 -19.28
CA SER A 6 0.99 -13.29 -19.60
C SER A 6 -0.38 -13.88 -19.92
N THR A 7 -0.42 -14.96 -20.71
CA THR A 7 -1.67 -15.64 -21.08
C THR A 7 -2.35 -16.28 -19.88
N THR A 8 -1.58 -16.95 -19.00
CA THR A 8 -2.14 -17.62 -17.82
C THR A 8 -2.74 -16.62 -16.83
N LYS A 9 -2.04 -15.49 -16.57
CA LYS A 9 -2.58 -14.40 -15.73
C LYS A 9 -3.85 -13.79 -16.31
N SER A 10 -3.88 -13.59 -17.62
CA SER A 10 -5.05 -13.04 -18.33
C SER A 10 -6.25 -13.98 -18.23
N ILE A 11 -6.05 -15.29 -18.33
CA ILE A 11 -7.11 -16.30 -18.17
C ILE A 11 -7.68 -16.28 -16.75
N LEU A 12 -6.84 -16.25 -15.72
CA LEU A 12 -7.31 -16.25 -14.33
C LEU A 12 -8.17 -15.02 -14.02
N ILE A 13 -7.75 -13.84 -14.49
CA ILE A 13 -8.49 -12.59 -14.29
C ILE A 13 -9.82 -12.63 -15.05
N ASN A 14 -9.80 -13.06 -16.32
CA ASN A 14 -11.03 -13.16 -17.10
C ASN A 14 -12.01 -14.17 -16.51
N ASN A 15 -11.51 -15.29 -16.00
CA ASN A 15 -12.32 -16.29 -15.30
C ASN A 15 -12.93 -15.73 -14.02
N PHE A 16 -12.17 -14.96 -13.23
CA PHE A 16 -12.68 -14.31 -12.03
C PHE A 16 -13.87 -13.40 -12.35
N PHE A 17 -13.75 -12.49 -13.31
CA PHE A 17 -14.86 -11.62 -13.71
C PHE A 17 -16.01 -12.37 -14.39
N ALA A 18 -15.74 -13.48 -15.08
CA ALA A 18 -16.79 -14.33 -15.63
C ALA A 18 -17.63 -15.02 -14.54
N ILE A 19 -17.00 -15.37 -13.41
CA ILE A 19 -17.64 -15.97 -12.23
C ILE A 19 -18.35 -14.90 -11.37
N HIS A 20 -17.79 -13.69 -11.25
CA HIS A 20 -18.30 -12.57 -10.45
C HIS A 20 -18.85 -11.45 -11.31
N ARG A 21 -20.02 -11.67 -11.93
CA ARG A 21 -20.63 -10.69 -12.84
C ARG A 21 -21.12 -9.42 -12.15
N GLU A 22 -21.25 -9.46 -10.82
CA GLU A 22 -21.55 -8.31 -9.98
C GLU A 22 -20.35 -7.36 -9.81
N ILE A 23 -19.13 -7.80 -10.14
CA ILE A 23 -17.93 -6.97 -10.06
C ILE A 23 -17.70 -6.31 -11.42
N ASN A 24 -17.82 -4.99 -11.46
CA ASN A 24 -17.51 -4.20 -12.64
C ASN A 24 -15.99 -4.01 -12.75
N ARG A 25 -15.44 -4.41 -13.90
CA ARG A 25 -14.05 -4.15 -14.24
C ARG A 25 -13.92 -2.75 -14.82
N LEU A 26 -12.99 -1.97 -14.27
CA LEU A 26 -12.65 -0.64 -14.75
C LEU A 26 -11.22 -0.67 -15.27
N ASP A 27 -11.04 -0.46 -16.58
CA ASP A 27 -9.71 -0.42 -17.18
C ASP A 27 -9.09 0.97 -16.99
N PHE A 28 -7.88 0.98 -16.42
CA PHE A 28 -7.11 2.18 -16.16
C PHE A 28 -5.91 2.26 -17.11
N GLN A 29 -5.80 3.34 -17.88
CA GLN A 29 -4.68 3.51 -18.81
C GLN A 29 -3.46 4.04 -18.08
N ILE A 30 -2.40 3.23 -18.05
CA ILE A 30 -1.13 3.61 -17.45
C ILE A 30 -0.30 4.34 -18.50
N LEU A 31 0.05 5.59 -18.19
CA LEU A 31 0.89 6.42 -19.05
C LEU A 31 2.34 5.91 -19.07
N PRO A 32 3.04 6.03 -20.21
CA PRO A 32 4.46 5.67 -20.28
C PRO A 32 5.30 6.51 -19.30
N LEU A 33 6.15 5.84 -18.53
CA LEU A 33 7.10 6.51 -17.65
C LEU A 33 8.23 7.15 -18.48
N ASN A 34 8.59 8.39 -18.18
CA ASN A 34 9.79 9.00 -18.75
C ASN A 34 11.04 8.44 -18.06
N THR A 35 11.55 7.32 -18.57
CA THR A 35 12.69 6.59 -18.00
C THR A 35 14.01 7.35 -18.09
N SER A 36 14.07 8.45 -18.85
CA SER A 36 15.28 9.28 -19.02
C SER A 36 15.74 9.97 -17.72
N ILE A 37 14.87 10.03 -16.71
CA ILE A 37 15.05 10.86 -15.50
C ILE A 37 15.23 10.00 -14.24
N SER A 38 14.83 8.71 -14.28
CA SER A 38 14.81 7.86 -13.10
C SER A 38 16.00 6.90 -13.04
N SER A 39 16.70 6.86 -11.91
CA SER A 39 17.74 5.87 -11.60
C SER A 39 17.16 4.52 -11.14
N ILE A 40 15.83 4.40 -11.07
CA ILE A 40 15.10 3.22 -10.61
C ILE A 40 15.12 2.15 -11.70
N ASN A 41 15.75 1.02 -11.39
CA ASN A 41 15.86 -0.13 -12.30
C ASN A 41 15.04 -1.36 -11.85
N ASP A 42 14.30 -1.27 -10.74
CA ASP A 42 13.40 -2.36 -10.33
C ASP A 42 12.08 -2.29 -11.11
N PRO A 43 11.68 -3.37 -11.80
CA PRO A 43 10.51 -3.35 -12.68
C PRO A 43 9.18 -3.17 -11.92
N PHE A 44 9.11 -3.56 -10.64
CA PHE A 44 7.90 -3.36 -9.84
C PHE A 44 7.78 -1.92 -9.39
N ILE A 45 8.87 -1.31 -8.92
CA ILE A 45 8.86 0.09 -8.49
C ILE A 45 8.64 1.01 -9.70
N MET A 46 9.25 0.73 -10.84
CA MET A 46 8.95 1.45 -12.09
C MET A 46 7.47 1.36 -12.48
N GLN A 47 6.85 0.19 -12.32
CA GLN A 47 5.44 0.01 -12.62
C GLN A 47 4.56 0.80 -11.65
N ILE A 48 4.93 0.85 -10.36
CA ILE A 48 4.22 1.63 -9.35
C ILE A 48 4.34 3.13 -9.65
N ASP A 49 5.52 3.60 -10.01
CA ASP A 49 5.72 4.99 -10.42
C ASP A 49 4.87 5.35 -11.65
N ALA A 50 4.78 4.45 -12.62
CA ALA A 50 3.92 4.65 -13.80
C ALA A 50 2.43 4.73 -13.41
N ILE A 51 1.97 3.87 -12.49
CA ILE A 51 0.60 3.92 -11.95
C ILE A 51 0.38 5.26 -11.23
N SER A 52 1.27 5.61 -10.29
CA SER A 52 1.23 6.84 -9.50
C SER A 52 1.14 8.09 -10.38
N ASN A 53 1.94 8.17 -11.43
CA ASN A 53 1.92 9.29 -12.38
C ASN A 53 0.63 9.36 -13.21
N SER A 54 -0.08 8.24 -13.33
CA SER A 54 -1.34 8.16 -14.07
C SER A 54 -2.55 8.49 -13.20
N LEU A 55 -2.43 8.46 -11.86
CA LEU A 55 -3.56 8.61 -10.92
C LEU A 55 -4.34 9.92 -11.07
N HIS A 56 -3.77 10.96 -11.66
CA HIS A 56 -4.52 12.19 -11.99
C HIS A 56 -5.75 11.93 -12.89
N GLN A 57 -5.78 10.82 -13.65
CA GLN A 57 -6.92 10.42 -14.48
C GLN A 57 -8.06 9.79 -13.66
N LEU A 58 -7.80 9.37 -12.42
CA LEU A 58 -8.74 8.63 -11.60
C LEU A 58 -10.01 9.43 -11.32
N GLY A 59 -9.91 10.74 -11.07
CA GLY A 59 -11.07 11.59 -10.81
C GLY A 59 -12.04 11.64 -11.98
N THR A 60 -11.54 11.85 -13.20
CA THR A 60 -12.34 11.82 -14.43
C THR A 60 -12.98 10.45 -14.64
N LEU A 61 -12.22 9.38 -14.41
CA LEU A 61 -12.69 8.02 -14.58
C LEU A 61 -13.83 7.69 -13.61
N VAL A 62 -13.65 8.00 -12.33
CA VAL A 62 -14.69 7.81 -11.30
C VAL A 62 -15.94 8.64 -11.61
N SER A 63 -15.77 9.87 -12.09
CA SER A 63 -16.90 10.75 -12.45
C SER A 63 -17.67 10.27 -13.68
N SER A 64 -17.08 9.39 -14.50
CA SER A 64 -17.72 8.83 -15.69
C SER A 64 -18.53 7.57 -15.44
N LEU A 65 -18.50 7.04 -14.20
CA LEU A 65 -19.26 5.85 -13.82
C LEU A 65 -20.74 6.20 -13.64
N ASP A 66 -21.61 5.27 -14.04
CA ASP A 66 -23.07 5.42 -13.89
C ASP A 66 -23.50 5.43 -12.41
N GLU A 67 -22.73 4.75 -11.55
CA GLU A 67 -23.01 4.62 -10.13
C GLU A 67 -21.96 5.39 -9.29
N PRO A 68 -22.39 6.10 -8.24
CA PRO A 68 -21.47 6.88 -7.40
C PRO A 68 -20.55 5.96 -6.59
N VAL A 69 -19.25 6.24 -6.64
CA VAL A 69 -18.24 5.52 -5.86
C VAL A 69 -18.22 6.03 -4.42
N SER A 70 -18.45 5.12 -3.46
CA SER A 70 -18.52 5.47 -2.04
C SER A 70 -17.17 5.51 -1.33
N ALA A 71 -16.19 4.76 -1.84
CA ALA A 71 -14.84 4.68 -1.29
C ALA A 71 -13.87 4.12 -2.34
N ILE A 72 -12.59 4.46 -2.22
CA ILE A 72 -11.50 3.87 -2.98
C ILE A 72 -10.65 3.05 -2.00
N VAL A 73 -10.38 1.79 -2.34
CA VAL A 73 -9.44 0.94 -1.59
C VAL A 73 -8.20 0.72 -2.45
N SER A 74 -7.02 1.01 -1.89
CA SER A 74 -5.74 0.98 -2.61
C SER A 74 -4.64 0.36 -1.77
N ASP A 75 -3.57 -0.14 -2.38
CA ASP A 75 -2.40 -0.57 -1.61
C ASP A 75 -1.72 0.65 -0.97
N PHE A 76 -1.22 0.51 0.27
CA PHE A 76 -0.59 1.61 1.01
C PHE A 76 0.62 2.22 0.29
N ILE A 77 1.25 1.49 -0.63
CA ILE A 77 2.33 1.99 -1.49
C ILE A 77 1.89 3.08 -2.48
N LEU A 78 0.59 3.33 -2.63
CA LEU A 78 0.03 4.43 -3.40
C LEU A 78 -0.50 5.58 -2.52
N ALA A 79 -0.38 5.47 -1.20
CA ALA A 79 -0.95 6.43 -0.26
C ALA A 79 -0.50 7.88 -0.57
N SER A 80 0.78 8.08 -0.89
CA SER A 80 1.31 9.42 -1.21
C SER A 80 0.71 10.02 -2.47
N SER A 81 0.54 9.22 -3.52
CA SER A 81 0.04 9.71 -4.80
C SER A 81 -1.47 9.89 -4.77
N LEU A 82 -2.19 9.03 -4.06
CA LEU A 82 -3.63 9.16 -3.86
C LEU A 82 -3.98 10.33 -2.95
N SER A 83 -3.18 10.60 -1.91
CA SER A 83 -3.46 11.73 -1.03
C SER A 83 -3.34 13.09 -1.75
N GLN A 84 -2.50 13.19 -2.78
CA GLN A 84 -2.37 14.39 -3.61
C GLN A 84 -3.63 14.69 -4.44
N ILE A 85 -4.42 13.65 -4.78
CA ILE A 85 -5.65 13.81 -5.57
C ILE A 85 -6.93 13.66 -4.74
N ALA A 86 -6.81 13.27 -3.46
CA ALA A 86 -7.94 13.00 -2.57
C ALA A 86 -8.93 14.18 -2.51
N ASN A 87 -8.41 15.41 -2.39
CA ASN A 87 -9.21 16.63 -2.33
C ASN A 87 -10.05 16.86 -3.60
N ASN A 88 -9.57 16.42 -4.76
CA ASN A 88 -10.27 16.61 -6.03
C ASN A 88 -11.38 15.58 -6.23
N ILE A 89 -11.20 14.38 -5.70
CA ILE A 89 -12.14 13.26 -5.89
C ILE A 89 -13.25 13.30 -4.82
N ASN A 90 -12.97 13.86 -3.63
CA ASN A 90 -13.93 13.96 -2.51
C ASN A 90 -14.58 12.60 -2.16
N ILE A 91 -13.80 11.52 -2.25
CA ILE A 91 -14.20 10.16 -1.92
C ILE A 91 -13.26 9.65 -0.82
N PRO A 92 -13.76 8.99 0.24
CA PRO A 92 -12.95 8.34 1.25
C PRO A 92 -11.95 7.35 0.64
N ILE A 93 -10.69 7.46 1.04
CA ILE A 93 -9.62 6.57 0.59
C ILE A 93 -9.26 5.65 1.75
N TYR A 94 -9.26 4.35 1.50
CA TYR A 94 -8.78 3.32 2.41
C TYR A 94 -7.54 2.66 1.82
N ASN A 95 -6.61 2.30 2.68
CA ASN A 95 -5.49 1.46 2.30
C ASN A 95 -5.79 0.00 2.59
N ILE A 96 -5.17 -0.91 1.84
CA ILE A 96 -4.98 -2.31 2.23
C ILE A 96 -3.48 -2.55 2.40
N SER A 97 -3.09 -3.14 3.52
CA SER A 97 -1.74 -3.66 3.71
C SER A 97 -1.70 -5.11 3.28
N THR A 98 -0.89 -5.39 2.27
CA THR A 98 -0.56 -6.75 1.81
C THR A 98 0.58 -7.38 2.63
N THR A 99 1.08 -6.66 3.63
CA THR A 99 2.18 -7.07 4.53
C THR A 99 1.66 -7.36 5.94
N SER A 100 2.51 -7.94 6.80
CA SER A 100 2.13 -8.14 8.20
C SER A 100 1.87 -6.81 8.90
N THR A 101 1.06 -6.84 9.96
CA THR A 101 0.77 -5.66 10.77
C THR A 101 2.04 -5.11 11.38
N LYS A 102 2.96 -5.99 11.80
CA LYS A 102 4.25 -5.59 12.34
C LYS A 102 5.09 -4.84 11.31
N PHE A 103 5.13 -5.29 10.06
CA PHE A 103 5.86 -4.59 9.00
C PHE A 103 5.21 -3.25 8.66
N TYR A 104 3.88 -3.22 8.53
CA TYR A 104 3.13 -1.98 8.33
C TYR A 104 3.41 -0.96 9.43
N SER A 105 3.42 -1.39 10.69
CA SER A 105 3.73 -0.55 11.86
C SER A 105 5.15 0.01 11.78
N THR A 106 6.13 -0.80 11.36
CA THR A 106 7.51 -0.33 11.13
C THR A 106 7.55 0.75 10.05
N VAL A 107 6.86 0.55 8.92
CA VAL A 107 6.80 1.54 7.83
C VAL A 107 6.14 2.82 8.31
N ALA A 108 5.02 2.72 9.02
CA ALA A 108 4.30 3.85 9.60
C ALA A 108 5.16 4.69 10.56
N TYR A 109 6.11 4.08 11.25
CA TYR A 109 7.01 4.76 12.18
C TYR A 109 8.22 5.42 11.50
N LEU A 110 8.54 5.07 10.24
CA LEU A 110 9.69 5.63 9.50
C LEU A 110 9.75 7.16 9.50
N PRO A 111 8.65 7.92 9.32
CA PRO A 111 8.71 9.38 9.31
C PRO A 111 9.17 9.96 10.64
N VAL A 112 8.75 9.36 11.77
CA VAL A 112 9.17 9.78 13.12
C VAL A 112 10.64 9.43 13.32
N LEU A 113 10.98 8.15 13.12
CA LEU A 113 12.35 7.65 13.28
C LEU A 113 13.38 8.48 12.49
N LEU A 114 13.12 8.72 11.20
CA LEU A 114 14.05 9.44 10.32
C LEU A 114 14.03 10.95 10.53
N SER A 115 13.03 11.50 11.22
CA SER A 115 13.04 12.90 11.63
C SER A 115 13.92 13.14 12.87
N GLU A 116 13.99 12.16 13.76
CA GLU A 116 14.84 12.19 14.95
C GLU A 116 16.28 11.83 14.63
N ASP A 117 16.48 10.79 13.81
CA ASP A 117 17.78 10.34 13.34
C ASP A 117 17.73 10.02 11.83
N PRO A 118 18.13 10.98 10.96
CA PRO A 118 18.20 10.77 9.52
C PRO A 118 19.11 9.61 9.08
N ASP A 119 20.04 9.19 9.95
CA ASP A 119 21.01 8.13 9.71
C ASP A 119 20.69 6.83 10.50
N ALA A 120 19.47 6.71 11.04
CA ALA A 120 19.04 5.60 11.90
C ALA A 120 19.36 4.20 11.33
N PHE A 121 19.24 4.03 10.01
CA PHE A 121 19.56 2.78 9.33
C PHE A 121 21.02 2.64 8.91
N LYS A 122 21.72 3.76 8.65
CA LYS A 122 23.12 3.78 8.21
C LYS A 122 24.06 3.28 9.30
N TYR A 123 23.84 3.74 10.53
CA TYR A 123 24.65 3.34 11.69
C TYR A 123 23.90 2.43 12.65
N CYS A 124 22.84 1.77 12.18
CA CYS A 124 22.05 0.82 12.96
C CYS A 124 22.96 -0.27 13.55
N SER A 125 23.34 -0.14 14.82
CA SER A 125 24.30 -1.04 15.49
C SER A 125 23.60 -2.20 16.19
N GLY A 126 22.27 -2.10 16.38
CA GLY A 126 21.46 -3.06 17.11
C GLY A 126 20.04 -3.14 16.59
N ASN A 127 19.12 -3.58 17.44
CA ASN A 127 17.72 -3.71 17.08
C ASN A 127 17.05 -2.35 16.94
N LEU A 128 16.03 -2.28 16.08
CA LEU A 128 15.19 -1.10 15.92
C LEU A 128 14.04 -1.18 16.92
N GLU A 129 13.95 -0.22 17.83
CA GLU A 129 12.83 -0.13 18.76
C GLU A 129 11.66 0.61 18.12
N ILE A 130 10.49 -0.04 18.10
CA ILE A 130 9.26 0.56 17.61
C ILE A 130 8.32 0.76 18.80
N PRO A 131 7.87 2.00 19.09
CA PRO A 131 6.90 2.27 20.14
C PRO A 131 5.66 1.36 20.03
N GLY A 132 5.24 0.79 21.16
CA GLY A 132 4.10 -0.13 21.24
C GLY A 132 4.36 -1.57 20.75
N ILE A 133 5.25 -1.78 19.78
CA ILE A 133 5.55 -3.11 19.19
C ILE A 133 6.76 -3.79 19.83
N GLY A 134 7.79 -3.02 20.17
CA GLY A 134 9.06 -3.50 20.71
C GLY A 134 10.16 -3.70 19.65
N SER A 135 11.19 -4.42 20.06
CA SER A 135 12.44 -4.59 19.32
C SER A 135 12.28 -5.39 18.01
N VAL A 136 12.68 -4.80 16.89
CA VAL A 136 12.87 -5.47 15.59
C VAL A 136 14.36 -5.79 15.39
N PRO A 137 14.75 -7.06 15.28
CA PRO A 137 16.14 -7.43 15.05
C PRO A 137 16.70 -6.80 13.78
N LYS A 138 17.94 -6.30 13.83
CA LYS A 138 18.63 -5.76 12.64
C LYS A 138 18.63 -6.75 11.48
N SER A 139 18.77 -8.05 11.78
CA SER A 139 18.76 -9.14 10.79
C SER A 139 17.43 -9.27 10.03
N SER A 140 16.35 -8.73 10.57
CA SER A 140 15.02 -8.71 9.94
C SER A 140 14.75 -7.45 9.12
N ILE A 141 15.63 -6.44 9.20
CA ILE A 141 15.51 -5.20 8.42
C ILE A 141 15.99 -5.46 6.99
N PRO A 142 15.24 -5.08 5.95
CA PRO A 142 15.69 -5.21 4.57
C PRO A 142 17.04 -4.53 4.34
N ARG A 143 17.94 -5.20 3.62
CA ARG A 143 19.26 -4.62 3.27
C ARG A 143 19.13 -3.31 2.49
N SER A 144 18.09 -3.19 1.68
CA SER A 144 17.74 -1.97 0.94
C SER A 144 17.32 -0.81 1.84
N TRP A 145 17.15 -0.99 3.15
CA TRP A 145 16.94 0.13 4.07
C TRP A 145 18.26 0.57 4.72
N LEU A 146 19.22 -0.36 4.83
CA LEU A 146 20.54 -0.14 5.43
C LEU A 146 21.57 0.40 4.41
N ASP A 147 21.27 0.29 3.12
CA ASP A 147 22.13 0.79 2.03
C ASP A 147 22.03 2.31 1.92
N ASP A 148 23.14 3.03 2.15
CA ASP A 148 23.21 4.49 2.07
C ASP A 148 23.70 4.99 0.69
N SER A 149 23.82 4.11 -0.29
CA SER A 149 24.24 4.50 -1.63
C SER A 149 23.26 5.55 -2.21
N PRO A 150 23.76 6.59 -2.91
CA PRO A 150 22.91 7.56 -3.58
C PRO A 150 21.93 6.96 -4.60
N SER A 151 22.17 5.71 -5.00
CA SER A 151 21.32 4.93 -5.91
C SER A 151 20.20 4.17 -5.21
N ASN A 152 20.17 4.09 -3.88
CA ASN A 152 19.13 3.38 -3.16
C ASN A 152 17.87 4.24 -2.94
N TYR A 153 16.85 3.94 -3.72
CA TYR A 153 15.56 4.65 -3.74
C TYR A 153 14.48 4.02 -2.85
N VAL A 154 14.69 2.78 -2.35
CA VAL A 154 13.62 1.99 -1.71
C VAL A 154 13.08 2.66 -0.44
N LEU A 155 13.97 3.14 0.43
CA LEU A 155 13.54 3.74 1.69
C LEU A 155 13.08 5.19 1.50
N LYS A 156 13.94 6.04 0.94
CA LYS A 156 13.75 7.50 0.91
C LYS A 156 12.76 7.96 -0.16
N ASP A 157 12.82 7.38 -1.36
CA ASP A 157 12.03 7.84 -2.50
C ASP A 157 10.73 7.04 -2.64
N TYR A 158 10.74 5.76 -2.23
CA TYR A 158 9.59 4.86 -2.40
C TYR A 158 8.75 4.67 -1.12
N LEU A 159 9.31 4.21 0.00
CA LEU A 159 8.53 3.92 1.21
C LEU A 159 8.17 5.16 2.04
N LEU A 160 9.14 6.05 2.28
CA LEU A 160 8.97 7.18 3.19
C LEU A 160 7.88 8.17 2.77
N PRO A 161 7.69 8.52 1.48
CA PRO A 161 6.58 9.38 1.08
C PRO A 161 5.22 8.75 1.37
N ASN A 162 5.07 7.45 1.12
CA ASN A 162 3.84 6.71 1.42
C ASN A 162 3.58 6.63 2.93
N ALA A 163 4.61 6.38 3.74
CA ALA A 163 4.50 6.38 5.19
C ALA A 163 3.98 7.72 5.74
N ARG A 164 4.46 8.85 5.19
CA ARG A 164 4.00 10.21 5.55
C ARG A 164 2.55 10.47 5.16
N ALA A 165 2.01 9.74 4.18
CA ALA A 165 0.65 9.90 3.69
C ALA A 165 -0.36 8.98 4.38
N LEU A 166 0.08 7.98 5.17
CA LEU A 166 -0.82 7.09 5.90
C LEU A 166 -1.82 7.83 6.81
N PRO A 167 -1.45 8.92 7.52
CA PRO A 167 -2.42 9.70 8.30
C PRO A 167 -3.52 10.39 7.49
N GLN A 168 -3.37 10.48 6.17
CA GLN A 168 -4.29 11.23 5.29
C GLN A 168 -5.41 10.34 4.74
N VAL A 169 -5.35 9.02 4.95
CA VAL A 169 -6.40 8.09 4.53
C VAL A 169 -7.45 7.90 5.62
N THR A 170 -8.62 7.42 5.25
CA THR A 170 -9.75 7.17 6.16
C THR A 170 -9.52 5.96 7.06
N GLY A 171 -8.89 4.91 6.52
CA GLY A 171 -8.68 3.66 7.23
C GLY A 171 -7.68 2.76 6.53
N VAL A 172 -7.21 1.73 7.24
CA VAL A 172 -6.36 0.67 6.69
C VAL A 172 -6.96 -0.71 7.00
N PHE A 173 -7.13 -1.50 5.95
CA PHE A 173 -7.42 -2.93 6.05
C PHE A 173 -6.09 -3.68 6.19
N LEU A 174 -5.95 -4.43 7.27
CA LEU A 174 -4.78 -5.26 7.49
C LEU A 174 -5.13 -6.70 7.11
N ASN A 175 -4.32 -7.31 6.24
CA ASN A 175 -4.48 -8.72 5.90
C ASN A 175 -3.94 -9.63 7.04
N THR A 176 -4.59 -9.55 8.20
CA THR A 176 -4.25 -10.26 9.44
C THR A 176 -5.50 -10.60 10.25
N PHE A 177 -5.30 -11.28 11.38
CA PHE A 177 -6.33 -11.64 12.34
C PHE A 177 -6.00 -11.09 13.72
N ASP A 178 -7.05 -10.75 14.49
CA ASP A 178 -6.89 -10.32 15.88
C ASP A 178 -6.08 -11.31 16.71
N TRP A 179 -6.32 -12.61 16.56
CA TRP A 179 -5.60 -13.63 17.32
C TRP A 179 -4.17 -13.88 16.82
N PHE A 180 -3.84 -13.47 15.58
CA PHE A 180 -2.54 -13.73 14.97
C PHE A 180 -1.52 -12.63 15.29
N GLU A 181 -1.94 -11.37 15.32
CA GLU A 181 -1.10 -10.22 15.69
C GLU A 181 -1.73 -9.32 16.79
N PRO A 182 -2.26 -9.88 17.90
CA PRO A 182 -3.09 -9.15 18.86
C PRO A 182 -2.39 -7.94 19.47
N GLU A 183 -1.12 -8.12 19.87
CA GLU A 183 -0.33 -7.07 20.51
C GLU A 183 -0.03 -5.93 19.55
N THR A 184 0.26 -6.25 18.29
CA THR A 184 0.58 -5.27 17.26
C THR A 184 -0.66 -4.47 16.86
N ILE A 185 -1.79 -5.14 16.68
CA ILE A 185 -3.08 -4.51 16.37
C ILE A 185 -3.48 -3.56 17.49
N ALA A 186 -3.48 -4.04 18.74
CA ALA A 186 -3.79 -3.20 19.90
C ALA A 186 -2.87 -1.97 20.00
N SER A 187 -1.59 -2.13 19.66
CA SER A 187 -0.64 -1.01 19.68
C SER A 187 -0.90 0.04 18.61
N LEU A 188 -1.43 -0.35 17.45
CA LEU A 188 -1.88 0.59 16.43
C LEU A 188 -3.16 1.30 16.85
N ASP A 189 -4.14 0.56 17.38
CA ASP A 189 -5.42 1.11 17.85
C ASP A 189 -5.25 2.10 19.01
N ASP A 190 -4.33 1.79 19.94
CA ASP A 190 -4.00 2.67 21.06
C ASP A 190 -3.18 3.91 20.64
N GLY A 191 -2.79 4.02 19.37
CA GLY A 191 -1.91 5.08 18.87
C GLY A 191 -0.49 5.02 19.45
N ARG A 192 -0.06 3.86 19.97
CA ARG A 192 1.26 3.69 20.60
C ARG A 192 2.41 3.69 19.60
N VAL A 193 2.16 3.26 18.35
CA VAL A 193 3.14 3.32 17.25
C VAL A 193 3.32 4.76 16.77
N THR A 194 2.21 5.42 16.49
CA THR A 194 2.11 6.85 16.19
C THR A 194 0.65 7.27 16.38
N SER A 195 0.43 8.43 16.97
CA SER A 195 -0.91 8.94 17.30
C SER A 195 -1.73 9.40 16.09
N SER A 196 -1.14 9.42 14.89
CA SER A 196 -1.74 9.97 13.67
C SER A 196 -2.23 8.91 12.69
N LEU A 197 -2.21 7.62 13.05
CA LEU A 197 -2.64 6.58 12.14
C LEU A 197 -4.16 6.55 11.94
N PRO A 198 -4.60 6.11 10.75
CA PRO A 198 -6.01 6.01 10.43
C PRO A 198 -6.65 4.83 11.18
N LEU A 199 -7.97 4.70 11.07
CA LEU A 199 -8.71 3.56 11.63
C LEU A 199 -8.15 2.23 11.10
N VAL A 200 -7.93 1.26 11.98
CA VAL A 200 -7.37 -0.05 11.64
C VAL A 200 -8.47 -1.10 11.58
N PHE A 201 -8.45 -1.91 10.54
CA PHE A 201 -9.42 -2.97 10.30
C PHE A 201 -8.71 -4.29 9.97
N PRO A 202 -8.47 -5.16 10.97
CA PRO A 202 -8.03 -6.53 10.73
C PRO A 202 -9.07 -7.27 9.88
N VAL A 203 -8.66 -7.84 8.75
CA VAL A 203 -9.55 -8.58 7.85
C VAL A 203 -9.43 -10.06 8.15
N ASP A 204 -10.34 -10.56 9.00
CA ASP A 204 -10.47 -11.98 9.31
C ASP A 204 -10.88 -12.75 8.04
N HIS A 205 -9.88 -13.31 7.35
CA HIS A 205 -9.95 -14.06 6.09
C HIS A 205 -10.48 -13.19 4.95
N VAL A 206 -9.60 -12.88 3.98
CA VAL A 206 -10.01 -12.82 2.57
C VAL A 206 -10.41 -14.25 2.20
N GLY A 207 -11.60 -14.68 2.64
CA GLY A 207 -12.06 -16.04 2.46
C GLY A 207 -12.03 -16.37 0.97
N ASN A 208 -11.63 -17.60 0.64
CA ASN A 208 -11.95 -18.15 -0.67
C ASN A 208 -13.42 -17.86 -0.97
N TYR A 209 -13.65 -17.13 -2.05
CA TYR A 209 -14.94 -16.55 -2.41
C TYR A 209 -16.09 -17.53 -2.17
N ASN A 210 -17.11 -17.09 -1.43
CA ASN A 210 -18.35 -17.84 -1.20
C ASN A 210 -19.47 -17.21 -2.04
N PRO A 211 -19.98 -17.88 -3.10
CA PRO A 211 -20.94 -17.33 -4.07
C PRO A 211 -22.32 -16.91 -3.52
N ARG A 212 -22.55 -16.98 -2.21
CA ARG A 212 -23.86 -16.76 -1.60
C ARG A 212 -24.01 -15.43 -0.85
N ARG A 213 -22.98 -14.59 -0.79
CA ARG A 213 -23.08 -13.25 -0.17
C ARG A 213 -22.80 -12.17 -1.19
N ARG A 214 -23.84 -11.42 -1.56
CA ARG A 214 -23.69 -10.19 -2.33
C ARG A 214 -22.88 -9.19 -1.50
N GLN A 215 -21.67 -8.88 -1.94
CA GLN A 215 -20.91 -7.71 -1.50
C GLN A 215 -20.40 -7.01 -2.76
N SER A 216 -20.79 -5.75 -2.93
CA SER A 216 -20.30 -4.89 -4.01
C SER A 216 -18.88 -4.46 -3.64
N VAL A 217 -17.87 -5.16 -4.16
CA VAL A 217 -16.46 -4.80 -3.97
C VAL A 217 -15.95 -4.21 -5.28
N PHE A 218 -15.58 -2.93 -5.25
CA PHE A 218 -14.84 -2.30 -6.34
C PHE A 218 -13.35 -2.49 -6.07
N MET A 219 -12.67 -3.21 -6.96
CA MET A 219 -11.22 -3.39 -6.94
C MET A 219 -10.64 -2.57 -8.09
N VAL A 220 -9.95 -1.48 -7.76
CA VAL A 220 -9.17 -0.70 -8.74
C VAL A 220 -7.76 -1.28 -8.77
N ARG A 221 -7.26 -1.58 -9.98
CA ARG A 221 -5.89 -2.03 -10.24
C ARG A 221 -5.12 -0.96 -11.01
#